data_AF-A0A2V2UBF0-F1
#
_entry.id   AF-A0A2V2UBF0-F1
#
_cell.length_a   1.000
_cell.length_b   1.000
_cell.length_c   1.000
_cell.angle_alpha   90.00
_cell.angle_beta   90.00
_cell.angle_gamma   90.00
#
_symmetry.space_group_name_H-M   'P 1'
#
loop_
_entity.id
_entity.type
_entity.pdbx_description
1 polymer ?
#
loop_
_entity_poly.entity_id
_entity_poly.type
_entity_poly.pdbx_seq_one_letter_code
_entity_poly.pdbx_strand_id
1 'polypeptide(L)'
;MLLKTLAVASLCSLFVLIFIGGYVSASGVGLTCPRWPLCPAGLVPTNEFIIEYFHRSVAATTALLVIVTMAFTLRSKLSLSGMKMSSMIASAAAIGQISLGAAVIVERLHATLVTTHLGLGLVMFSMTLITTMYAYKLPPEDTKKKNTVAGAKIDL
;
A
#
# COMPACT_ATOMS: atom_id res chain seq x y z
N MET A 1 -6.67 -12.01 13.72
CA MET A 1 -7.60 -11.56 12.64
C MET A 1 -7.20 -10.23 12.01
N LEU A 2 -6.73 -9.26 12.80
CA LEU A 2 -6.30 -7.92 12.35
C LEU A 2 -5.40 -7.90 11.11
N LEU A 3 -4.37 -8.76 11.05
CA LEU A 3 -3.43 -8.81 9.92
C LEU A 3 -4.12 -9.15 8.59
N LYS A 4 -5.14 -10.02 8.60
CA LYS A 4 -5.91 -10.37 7.40
C LYS A 4 -6.72 -9.15 6.92
N THR A 5 -7.37 -8.46 7.85
CA THR A 5 -8.14 -7.24 7.55
C THR A 5 -7.26 -6.13 6.99
N LEU A 6 -6.10 -5.88 7.60
CA LEU A 6 -5.14 -4.88 7.10
C LEU A 6 -4.64 -5.23 5.69
N ALA A 7 -4.24 -6.48 5.46
CA ALA A 7 -3.73 -6.90 4.15
C ALA A 7 -4.78 -6.78 3.03
N VAL A 8 -6.03 -7.18 3.30
CA VAL A 8 -7.14 -7.02 2.34
C VAL A 8 -7.48 -5.54 2.12
N ALA A 9 -7.53 -4.74 3.19
CA ALA A 9 -7.80 -3.31 3.08
C ALA A 9 -6.73 -2.61 2.23
N SER A 10 -5.44 -2.92 2.43
CA SER A 10 -4.34 -2.44 1.58
C SER A 10 -4.52 -2.87 0.13
N LEU A 11 -4.84 -4.15 -0.12
CA LEU A 11 -4.99 -4.69 -1.46
C LEU A 11 -6.14 -4.01 -2.23
N CYS A 12 -7.31 -3.89 -1.60
CA CYS A 12 -8.46 -3.22 -2.19
C CYS A 12 -8.20 -1.74 -2.45
N SER A 13 -7.56 -1.04 -1.50
CA SER A 13 -7.22 0.38 -1.64
C SER A 13 -6.24 0.60 -2.79
N LEU A 14 -5.21 -0.26 -2.91
CA LEU A 14 -4.26 -0.23 -4.02
C LEU A 14 -4.93 -0.46 -5.37
N PHE A 15 -5.85 -1.42 -5.45
CA PHE A 15 -6.59 -1.70 -6.68
C PHE A 15 -7.36 -0.45 -7.14
N VAL A 16 -8.16 0.15 -6.25
CA VAL A 16 -8.91 1.37 -6.54
C VAL A 16 -7.98 2.53 -6.92
N LEU A 17 -6.87 2.69 -6.20
CA LEU A 17 -5.88 3.73 -6.46
C LEU A 17 -5.28 3.63 -7.87
N ILE A 18 -5.02 2.42 -8.38
CA ILE A 18 -4.52 2.20 -9.74
C ILE A 18 -5.50 2.74 -10.78
N PHE A 19 -6.82 2.50 -10.62
CA PHE A 19 -7.82 3.05 -11.54
C PHE A 19 -7.89 4.57 -11.49
N ILE A 20 -7.88 5.15 -10.28
CA ILE A 20 -7.88 6.61 -10.11
C ILE A 20 -6.64 7.22 -10.76
N GLY A 21 -5.45 6.63 -10.54
CA GLY A 21 -4.20 7.08 -11.15
C GLY A 21 -4.22 6.99 -12.68
N GLY A 22 -4.74 5.89 -13.22
CA GLY A 22 -4.95 5.73 -14.65
C GLY A 22 -5.88 6.80 -15.22
N TYR A 23 -6.98 7.12 -14.53
CA TYR A 23 -7.89 8.19 -14.91
C TYR A 23 -7.21 9.57 -14.88
N VAL A 24 -6.45 9.89 -13.81
CA VAL A 24 -5.72 11.16 -13.68
C VAL A 24 -4.72 11.33 -14.83
N SER A 25 -4.00 10.27 -15.17
CA SER A 25 -3.05 10.29 -16.29
C SER A 25 -3.75 10.43 -17.65
N ALA A 26 -4.84 9.71 -17.88
CA ALA A 26 -5.54 9.72 -19.16
C ALA A 26 -6.33 11.01 -19.43
N SER A 27 -6.84 11.65 -18.37
CA SER A 27 -7.59 12.91 -18.45
C SER A 27 -6.71 14.16 -18.46
N GLY A 28 -5.40 14.02 -18.24
CA GLY A 28 -4.45 15.15 -18.22
C GLY A 28 -4.57 16.05 -16.98
N VAL A 29 -5.43 15.71 -16.01
CA VAL A 29 -5.63 16.49 -14.77
C VAL A 29 -4.52 16.27 -13.72
N GLY A 30 -3.48 15.50 -14.06
CA GLY A 30 -2.34 15.23 -13.17
C GLY A 30 -1.37 16.39 -12.98
N LEU A 31 -1.62 17.54 -13.61
CA LEU A 31 -0.81 18.76 -13.48
C LEU A 31 -1.59 19.94 -12.89
N THR A 32 -2.83 19.72 -12.44
CA THR A 32 -3.68 20.79 -11.92
C THR A 32 -3.24 21.26 -10.53
N CYS A 33 -2.46 20.45 -9.82
CA CYS A 33 -1.82 20.77 -8.55
C CYS A 33 -0.27 20.82 -8.69
N PRO A 34 0.30 21.99 -9.05
CA PRO A 34 1.73 22.10 -9.34
C PRO A 34 2.65 22.01 -8.11
N ARG A 35 2.09 22.12 -6.90
CA ARG A 35 2.84 21.99 -5.65
C ARG A 35 2.74 20.57 -5.10
N TRP A 36 3.85 20.09 -4.53
CA TRP A 36 3.93 18.83 -3.80
C TRP A 36 4.59 19.10 -2.43
N PRO A 37 4.14 18.49 -1.32
CA PRO A 37 3.10 17.46 -1.21
C PRO A 37 1.65 17.99 -1.18
N LEU A 38 1.43 19.21 -0.70
CA LEU A 38 0.11 19.85 -0.64
C LEU A 38 -0.16 20.73 -1.86
N CYS A 39 -1.42 20.82 -2.25
CA CYS A 39 -1.90 21.72 -3.31
C CYS A 39 -1.95 23.18 -2.88
N PRO A 40 -2.06 24.15 -3.82
CA PRO A 40 -2.07 25.59 -3.57
C PRO A 40 -2.93 26.05 -2.38
N ALA A 41 -4.14 25.50 -2.20
CA ALA A 41 -5.04 25.82 -1.09
C ALA A 41 -4.83 25.01 0.20
N GLY A 42 -3.73 24.27 0.32
CA GLY A 42 -3.39 23.49 1.51
C GLY A 42 -4.20 22.20 1.62
N LEU A 43 -4.87 21.99 2.75
CA LEU A 43 -5.66 20.78 3.09
C LEU A 43 -7.11 20.85 2.61
N VAL A 44 -7.56 22.00 2.09
CA VAL A 44 -8.92 22.16 1.58
C VAL A 44 -8.91 21.97 0.07
N PRO A 45 -9.62 20.97 -0.48
CA PRO A 45 -9.74 20.80 -1.91
C PRO A 45 -10.60 21.91 -2.50
N THR A 46 -10.20 22.45 -3.65
CA THR A 46 -11.06 23.29 -4.51
C THR A 46 -11.45 22.49 -5.74
N ASN A 47 -12.52 22.90 -6.43
CA ASN A 47 -13.01 22.22 -7.64
C ASN A 47 -11.95 22.12 -8.75
N GLU A 48 -10.94 23.01 -8.75
CA GLU A 48 -9.91 23.03 -9.78
C GLU A 48 -9.00 21.80 -9.69
N PHE A 49 -8.59 21.39 -8.49
CA PHE A 49 -7.64 20.27 -8.29
C PHE A 49 -8.22 19.12 -7.46
N ILE A 50 -9.56 19.01 -7.37
CA ILE A 50 -10.23 18.02 -6.52
C ILE A 50 -9.86 16.57 -6.87
N ILE A 51 -9.72 16.25 -8.16
CA ILE A 51 -9.41 14.90 -8.64
C ILE A 51 -7.98 14.51 -8.26
N GLU A 52 -7.02 15.41 -8.51
CA GLU A 52 -5.61 15.16 -8.17
C GLU A 52 -5.39 15.12 -6.66
N TYR A 53 -6.04 16.03 -5.92
CA TYR A 53 -6.06 16.00 -4.45
C TYR A 53 -6.62 14.67 -3.92
N PHE A 54 -7.74 14.20 -4.48
CA PHE A 54 -8.34 12.94 -4.11
C PHE A 54 -7.38 11.77 -4.36
N HIS A 55 -6.78 11.69 -5.55
CA HIS A 55 -5.77 10.69 -5.88
C HIS A 55 -4.61 10.69 -4.86
N ARG A 56 -4.03 11.86 -4.53
CA ARG A 56 -2.94 12.00 -3.56
C ARG A 56 -3.35 11.59 -2.15
N SER A 57 -4.56 11.94 -1.72
CA SER A 57 -5.08 11.60 -0.39
C SER A 57 -5.29 10.09 -0.22
N VAL A 58 -5.82 9.43 -1.24
CA VAL A 58 -5.99 7.97 -1.28
C VAL A 58 -4.63 7.28 -1.36
N ALA A 59 -3.68 7.83 -2.13
CA ALA A 59 -2.30 7.32 -2.20
C ALA A 59 -1.60 7.36 -0.84
N ALA A 60 -1.70 8.48 -0.11
CA ALA A 60 -1.11 8.63 1.23
C ALA A 60 -1.71 7.63 2.23
N THR A 61 -3.03 7.49 2.23
CA THR A 61 -3.74 6.52 3.10
C THR A 61 -3.34 5.08 2.77
N THR A 62 -3.23 4.75 1.48
CA THR A 62 -2.86 3.42 1.02
C THR A 62 -1.40 3.09 1.37
N ALA A 63 -0.47 4.03 1.19
CA ALA A 63 0.91 3.87 1.59
C ALA A 63 1.05 3.62 3.09
N LEU A 64 0.30 4.37 3.92
CA LEU A 64 0.24 4.14 5.35
C LEU A 64 -0.27 2.74 5.69
N LEU A 65 -1.36 2.29 5.06
CA LEU A 65 -1.89 0.93 5.27
C LEU A 65 -0.86 -0.16 4.94
N VAL A 66 -0.12 0.00 3.84
CA VAL A 66 0.95 -0.95 3.45
C VAL A 66 2.07 -0.98 4.50
N ILE A 67 2.54 0.19 4.96
CA ILE A 67 3.58 0.29 5.99
C ILE A 67 3.12 -0.30 7.33
N VAL A 68 1.88 -0.03 7.73
CA VAL A 68 1.29 -0.61 8.95
C VAL A 68 1.19 -2.14 8.80
N THR A 69 0.74 -2.63 7.65
CA THR A 69 0.69 -4.08 7.36
C THR A 69 2.07 -4.72 7.49
N MET A 70 3.13 -4.05 7.01
CA MET A 70 4.51 -4.50 7.21
C MET A 70 4.92 -4.52 8.68
N ALA A 71 4.65 -3.46 9.43
CA ALA A 71 4.99 -3.40 10.85
C ALA A 71 4.34 -4.56 11.64
N PHE A 72 3.06 -4.86 11.38
CA PHE A 72 2.37 -6.00 11.99
C PHE A 72 2.91 -7.35 11.49
N THR A 73 3.25 -7.46 10.20
CA THR A 73 3.85 -8.67 9.62
C THR A 73 5.20 -8.99 10.26
N LEU A 74 6.05 -7.98 10.44
CA LEU A 74 7.38 -8.15 11.02
C LEU A 74 7.33 -8.47 12.52
N ARG A 75 6.38 -7.89 13.27
CA ARG A 75 6.17 -8.17 14.70
C ARG A 75 5.52 -9.54 14.95
N SER A 76 4.81 -10.10 13.99
CA SER A 76 4.17 -11.40 14.12
C SER A 76 5.22 -12.53 14.16
N LYS A 77 5.19 -13.36 15.20
CA LYS A 77 6.00 -14.59 15.27
C LYS A 77 5.48 -15.71 14.36
N LEU A 78 4.27 -15.56 13.81
CA LEU A 78 3.63 -16.55 12.94
C LEU A 78 3.93 -16.31 11.45
N SER A 79 4.45 -15.13 11.08
CA SER A 79 4.70 -14.81 9.68
C SER A 79 5.90 -15.58 9.14
N LEU A 80 5.70 -16.23 8.00
CA LEU A 80 6.74 -16.94 7.27
C LEU A 80 7.73 -15.94 6.65
N SER A 81 8.98 -16.37 6.41
CA SER A 81 10.01 -15.52 5.80
C SER A 81 9.57 -14.92 4.45
N GLY A 82 8.83 -15.69 3.63
CA GLY A 82 8.27 -15.18 2.36
C GLY A 82 7.22 -14.09 2.53
N MET A 83 6.43 -14.14 3.62
CA MET A 83 5.46 -13.09 3.95
C MET A 83 6.17 -11.79 4.38
N LYS A 84 7.22 -11.92 5.19
CA LYS A 84 8.03 -10.77 5.61
C LYS A 84 8.73 -10.12 4.42
N MET A 85 9.35 -10.94 3.55
CA MET A 85 10.01 -10.46 2.34
C MET A 85 9.05 -9.71 1.42
N SER A 86 7.91 -10.32 1.07
CA SER A 86 6.92 -9.67 0.20
C SER A 86 6.39 -8.37 0.80
N SER A 87 6.13 -8.32 2.11
CA SER A 87 5.68 -7.11 2.78
C SER A 87 6.75 -5.99 2.85
N MET A 88 8.04 -6.35 2.98
CA MET A 88 9.15 -5.40 2.89
C MET A 88 9.29 -4.83 1.49
N ILE A 89 9.24 -5.67 0.45
CA ILE A 89 9.32 -5.22 -0.95
C ILE A 89 8.14 -4.30 -1.28
N ALA A 90 6.92 -4.64 -0.85
CA ALA A 90 5.75 -3.79 -1.04
C ALA A 90 5.93 -2.41 -0.40
N SER A 91 6.47 -2.35 0.82
CA SER A 91 6.70 -1.08 1.53
C SER A 91 7.83 -0.26 0.91
N ALA A 92 8.91 -0.90 0.45
CA ALA A 92 9.97 -0.24 -0.30
C ALA A 92 9.45 0.34 -1.62
N ALA A 93 8.61 -0.41 -2.34
CA ALA A 93 7.96 0.06 -3.55
C ALA A 93 7.00 1.23 -3.28
N ALA A 94 6.31 1.26 -2.13
CA ALA A 94 5.48 2.40 -1.71
C ALA A 94 6.30 3.68 -1.52
N ILE A 95 7.50 3.59 -0.93
CA ILE A 95 8.40 4.75 -0.81
C ILE A 95 8.83 5.21 -2.21
N GLY A 96 9.19 4.28 -3.09
CA GLY A 96 9.52 4.58 -4.48
C GLY A 96 8.37 5.25 -5.23
N GLN A 97 7.13 4.84 -4.99
CA GLN A 97 5.93 5.46 -5.58
C GLN A 97 5.79 6.94 -5.22
N ILE A 98 6.03 7.29 -3.97
CA ILE A 98 5.94 8.67 -3.50
C ILE A 98 6.97 9.53 -4.23
N SER A 99 8.22 9.04 -4.34
CA SER A 99 9.30 9.74 -5.05
C SER A 99 9.04 9.86 -6.55
N LEU A 100 8.62 8.76 -7.21
CA LEU A 100 8.31 8.77 -8.64
C LEU A 100 7.09 9.65 -8.94
N GLY A 101 6.07 9.64 -8.08
CA GLY A 101 4.89 10.48 -8.23
C GLY A 101 5.23 11.97 -8.18
N ALA A 102 6.14 12.38 -7.29
CA ALA A 102 6.67 13.74 -7.28
C ALA A 102 7.42 14.08 -8.58
N ALA A 103 8.25 13.15 -9.09
CA ALA A 103 8.97 13.34 -10.35
C ALA A 103 8.04 13.47 -11.57
N VAL A 104 6.94 12.72 -11.62
CA VAL A 104 5.94 12.80 -12.71
C VAL A 104 5.35 14.21 -12.83
N ILE A 105 5.14 14.91 -11.71
CA ILE A 105 4.61 16.28 -11.70
C ILE A 105 5.65 17.26 -12.25
N VAL A 106 6.91 17.14 -11.82
CA VAL A 106 8.02 18.02 -12.25
C VAL A 106 8.28 17.88 -13.76
N GLU A 107 8.28 16.65 -14.25
CA GLU A 107 8.55 16.30 -15.66
C GLU A 107 7.31 16.36 -16.56
N ARG A 108 6.25 17.05 -16.10
CA ARG A 108 5.03 17.32 -16.88
C ARG A 108 4.43 16.08 -17.55
N LEU A 109 4.25 15.00 -16.78
CA LEU A 109 3.61 13.77 -17.25
C LEU A 109 4.39 13.02 -18.35
N HIS A 110 5.72 13.11 -18.36
CA HIS A 110 6.55 12.37 -19.33
C HIS A 110 6.19 10.86 -19.35
N ALA A 111 5.85 10.35 -20.54
CA ALA A 111 5.24 9.02 -20.70
C ALA A 111 6.07 7.89 -20.08
N THR A 112 7.41 7.97 -20.17
CA THR A 112 8.30 6.99 -19.55
C THR A 112 8.16 6.98 -18.03
N LEU A 113 8.11 8.14 -17.38
CA LEU A 113 7.98 8.22 -15.92
C LEU A 113 6.61 7.76 -15.43
N VAL A 114 5.55 8.12 -16.15
CA VAL A 114 4.19 7.62 -15.87
C VAL A 114 4.14 6.10 -15.99
N THR A 115 4.77 5.53 -17.02
CA THR A 115 4.83 4.08 -17.23
C THR A 115 5.65 3.38 -16.15
N THR A 116 6.81 3.94 -15.77
CA THR A 116 7.63 3.42 -14.67
C THR A 116 6.90 3.51 -13.34
N HIS A 117 6.17 4.61 -13.11
CA HIS A 117 5.32 4.79 -11.93
C HIS A 117 4.23 3.70 -11.88
N LEU A 118 3.50 3.46 -12.98
CA LEU A 118 2.54 2.35 -13.03
C LEU A 118 3.20 0.99 -12.81
N GLY A 119 4.34 0.71 -13.46
CA GLY A 119 5.07 -0.55 -13.33
C GLY A 119 5.50 -0.85 -11.90
N LEU A 120 6.07 0.14 -11.20
CA LEU A 120 6.41 0.01 -9.77
C LEU A 120 5.14 -0.18 -8.91
N GLY A 121 4.02 0.41 -9.31
CA GLY A 121 2.72 0.26 -8.65
C GLY A 121 2.20 -1.18 -8.75
N LEU A 122 2.37 -1.82 -9.91
CA LEU A 122 2.03 -3.22 -10.12
C LEU A 122 2.94 -4.18 -9.33
N VAL A 123 4.21 -3.84 -9.17
CA VAL A 123 5.12 -4.58 -8.27
C VAL A 123 4.63 -4.50 -6.83
N MET A 124 4.30 -3.30 -6.34
CA MET A 124 3.74 -3.08 -5.01
C MET A 124 2.42 -3.85 -4.82
N PHE A 125 1.52 -3.81 -5.80
CA PHE A 125 0.26 -4.54 -5.79
C PHE A 125 0.48 -6.06 -5.70
N SER A 126 1.35 -6.61 -6.54
CA SER A 126 1.67 -8.04 -6.57
C SER A 126 2.25 -8.53 -5.24
N MET A 127 3.15 -7.75 -4.64
CA MET A 127 3.75 -8.10 -3.34
C MET A 127 2.73 -8.00 -2.18
N THR A 128 1.81 -7.04 -2.24
CA THR A 128 0.71 -6.92 -1.27
C THR A 128 -0.28 -8.08 -1.42
N LEU A 129 -0.58 -8.51 -2.65
CA LEU A 129 -1.39 -9.69 -2.92
C LEU A 129 -0.75 -10.95 -2.34
N ILE A 130 0.55 -11.16 -2.56
CA ILE A 130 1.30 -12.30 -1.98
C ILE A 130 1.25 -12.25 -0.44
N THR A 131 1.45 -11.07 0.15
CA THR A 131 1.35 -10.87 1.60
C THR A 131 -0.04 -11.27 2.12
N THR A 132 -1.10 -10.89 1.40
CA THR A 132 -2.48 -11.25 1.71
C THR A 132 -2.69 -12.76 1.65
N MET A 133 -2.24 -13.41 0.58
CA MET A 133 -2.33 -14.87 0.42
C MET A 133 -1.64 -15.61 1.57
N TYR A 134 -0.45 -15.16 1.99
CA TYR A 134 0.20 -15.71 3.18
C TYR A 134 -0.58 -15.45 4.46
N ALA A 135 -1.13 -14.25 4.64
CA ALA A 135 -1.93 -13.92 5.82
C ALA A 135 -3.13 -14.86 5.99
N TYR A 136 -3.77 -15.28 4.89
CA TYR A 136 -4.88 -16.25 4.93
C TYR A 136 -4.44 -17.69 5.23
N LYS A 137 -3.20 -18.05 4.89
CA LYS A 137 -2.61 -19.36 5.24
C LYS A 137 -2.19 -19.46 6.72
N LEU A 138 -2.16 -18.36 7.47
CA LEU A 138 -1.82 -18.39 8.89
C LEU A 138 -2.90 -19.10 9.71
N PRO A 139 -2.51 -20.02 10.63
CA PRO A 139 -3.45 -20.69 11.51
C PRO A 139 -4.17 -19.67 12.41
N PRO A 140 -5.42 -19.95 12.81
CA PRO A 140 -6.15 -19.12 13.76
C PRO A 140 -5.34 -18.96 15.06
N GLU A 141 -5.34 -17.75 15.63
CA GLU A 141 -4.62 -17.41 16.86
C GLU A 141 -4.99 -18.33 18.04
N ASP A 142 -6.22 -18.85 18.03
CA ASP A 142 -6.80 -19.72 19.06
C ASP A 142 -6.12 -21.11 19.13
N THR A 143 -5.67 -21.64 17.98
CA THR A 143 -5.02 -22.97 17.92
C THR A 143 -3.65 -22.96 18.60
N LYS A 144 -2.95 -21.82 18.58
CA LYS A 144 -1.64 -21.69 19.22
C LYS A 144 -1.75 -21.66 20.74
N LYS A 145 -2.74 -20.93 21.27
CA LYS A 145 -2.97 -20.83 22.72
C LYS A 145 -3.31 -22.21 23.31
N LYS A 146 -4.14 -23.01 22.62
CA LYS A 146 -4.42 -24.40 23.00
C LYS A 146 -3.19 -25.29 23.00
N ASN A 147 -2.33 -25.23 21.96
CA ASN A 147 -1.14 -26.09 21.88
C ASN A 147 -0.06 -25.71 22.90
N THR A 148 0.10 -24.43 23.22
CA THR A 148 1.04 -23.99 24.28
C THR A 148 0.56 -24.37 25.67
N VAL A 149 -0.75 -24.28 25.95
CA VAL A 149 -1.35 -24.71 27.23
C VAL A 149 -1.37 -26.23 27.35
N ALA A 150 -1.61 -26.95 26.26
CA ALA A 150 -1.57 -28.41 26.25
C ALA A 150 -0.14 -28.93 26.46
N GLY A 151 0.87 -28.36 25.79
CA GLY A 151 2.28 -28.70 26.03
C GLY A 151 2.69 -28.47 27.49
N ALA A 152 2.36 -27.30 28.06
CA ALA A 152 2.65 -26.99 29.46
C ALA A 152 1.91 -27.87 30.49
N LYS A 153 0.82 -28.54 30.10
CA LYS A 153 0.10 -29.50 30.96
C LYS A 153 0.66 -30.92 30.89
N ILE A 154 1.42 -31.26 29.86
CA ILE A 154 2.02 -32.60 29.70
C ILE A 154 3.35 -32.68 30.48
N ASP A 155 3.96 -31.53 30.77
CA ASP A 155 5.22 -31.41 31.52
C ASP A 155 5.03 -31.28 33.06
N LEU A 156 3.83 -31.58 33.60
CA LEU A 156 3.51 -31.55 35.03
C LEU A 156 2.95 -32.90 35.49
#